data_AF-A0A5C8RWG4-F1
#
_entry.id   AF-A0A5C8RWG4-F1
#
_cell.length_a   1.000
_cell.length_b   1.000
_cell.length_c   1.000
_cell.angle_alpha   90.00
_cell.angle_beta   90.00
_cell.angle_gamma   90.00
#
_symmetry.space_group_name_H-M   'P 1'
#
loop_
_entity.id
_entity.type
_entity.pdbx_description
1 polymer ?
#
loop_
_entity_poly.entity_id
_entity_poly.type
_entity_poly.pdbx_seq_one_letter_code
_entity_poly.pdbx_strand_id
1 'polypeptide(L)'
;MRQAATLILLATTALCGTAGAGTIAGAQDGGYRTQDGDFLLVESKDHLIGVQGLDCKNPVVVSGRLRAKNCWANGHLGGDVDVSWRVDGNIIVSEGKRYILSPPLPPIDFVALKAPADPFIGTPDAWEHNRSGVAVDPDKGTIRYLRPRPDLKSVVKTGAVLYEGSLKPGRMIFGTAYAFKDGCKPASYPVRGSYSKHNEVLTLTGPGPVRRGCEVVAYSYDSPHSKLVFEYIVGD
;
A
#
# COMPACT_ATOMS: atom_id res chain seq x y z
N MET A 1 -5.87 -68.90 -19.29
CA MET A 1 -6.09 -67.52 -19.78
C MET A 1 -5.90 -66.57 -18.60
N ARG A 2 -4.75 -65.89 -18.51
CA ARG A 2 -4.47 -64.85 -17.50
C ARG A 2 -4.25 -63.55 -18.25
N GLN A 3 -5.12 -62.56 -18.08
CA GLN A 3 -4.92 -61.20 -18.58
C GLN A 3 -4.17 -60.40 -17.52
N ALA A 4 -3.04 -59.83 -17.93
CA ALA A 4 -2.28 -58.86 -17.15
C ALA A 4 -2.87 -57.46 -17.39
N ALA A 5 -3.25 -56.77 -16.32
CA ALA A 5 -3.65 -55.38 -16.37
C ALA A 5 -2.41 -54.50 -16.20
N THR A 6 -2.05 -53.77 -17.25
CA THR A 6 -0.98 -52.76 -17.24
C THR A 6 -1.48 -51.50 -16.57
N LEU A 7 -0.92 -51.17 -15.40
CA LEU A 7 -1.16 -49.94 -14.67
C LEU A 7 -0.31 -48.82 -15.28
N ILE A 8 -0.95 -47.87 -15.97
CA ILE A 8 -0.27 -46.68 -16.53
C ILE A 8 -0.14 -45.63 -15.42
N LEU A 9 1.08 -45.41 -14.94
CA LEU A 9 1.42 -44.34 -14.01
C LEU A 9 1.44 -43.01 -14.78
N LEU A 10 0.41 -42.17 -14.59
CA LEU A 10 0.41 -40.79 -15.08
C LEU A 10 1.28 -39.94 -14.14
N ALA A 11 2.54 -39.73 -14.53
CA ALA A 11 3.41 -38.74 -13.90
C ALA A 11 2.91 -37.34 -14.28
N THR A 12 2.20 -36.67 -13.37
CA THR A 12 1.93 -35.23 -13.48
C THR A 12 3.23 -34.47 -13.28
N THR A 13 3.92 -34.17 -14.37
CA THR A 13 4.95 -33.14 -14.42
C THR A 13 4.31 -31.80 -14.13
N ALA A 14 4.59 -31.25 -12.94
CA ALA A 14 4.34 -29.85 -12.65
C ALA A 14 5.14 -28.99 -13.64
N LEU A 15 4.43 -28.38 -14.59
CA LEU A 15 5.00 -27.37 -15.48
C LEU A 15 5.41 -26.18 -14.61
N CYS A 16 6.70 -26.09 -14.31
CA CYS A 16 7.31 -24.88 -13.77
C CYS A 16 7.14 -23.80 -14.86
N GLY A 17 6.18 -22.90 -14.66
CA GLY A 17 5.94 -21.79 -15.56
C GLY A 17 7.23 -20.99 -15.74
N THR A 18 7.63 -20.81 -17.00
CA THR A 18 8.75 -19.92 -17.35
C THR A 18 8.45 -18.54 -16.78
N ALA A 19 9.24 -18.14 -15.78
CA ALA A 19 9.23 -16.80 -15.22
C ALA A 19 9.31 -15.80 -16.38
N GLY A 20 8.25 -15.00 -16.57
CA GLY A 20 8.21 -13.99 -17.61
C GLY A 20 9.39 -13.03 -17.47
N ALA A 21 9.89 -12.52 -18.59
CA ALA A 21 10.83 -11.40 -18.57
C ALA A 21 10.25 -10.27 -17.70
N GLY A 22 11.01 -9.79 -16.70
CA GLY A 22 10.52 -8.83 -15.71
C GLY A 22 9.98 -9.44 -14.41
N THR A 23 10.48 -10.62 -14.02
CA THR A 23 10.26 -11.17 -12.68
C THR A 23 11.59 -11.42 -11.98
N ILE A 24 11.67 -11.04 -10.71
CA ILE A 24 12.80 -11.35 -9.82
C ILE A 24 12.27 -12.09 -8.59
N ALA A 25 12.98 -13.15 -8.17
CA ALA A 25 12.55 -14.00 -7.07
C ALA A 25 11.13 -14.62 -7.28
N GLY A 26 10.70 -14.76 -8.54
CA GLY A 26 9.36 -15.25 -8.90
C GLY A 26 8.23 -14.24 -8.71
N ALA A 27 8.53 -12.99 -8.33
CA ALA A 27 7.55 -11.91 -8.12
C ALA A 27 7.48 -10.98 -9.33
N GLN A 28 6.31 -10.38 -9.56
CA GLN A 28 6.10 -9.32 -10.54
C GLN A 28 6.70 -8.01 -10.04
N ASP A 29 7.15 -7.16 -10.95
CA ASP A 29 7.60 -5.81 -10.60
C ASP A 29 6.48 -4.98 -9.98
N GLY A 30 6.83 -4.17 -8.98
CA GLY A 30 5.93 -3.24 -8.33
C GLY A 30 6.03 -3.24 -6.80
N GLY A 31 5.13 -2.46 -6.21
CA GLY A 31 5.02 -2.32 -4.76
C GLY A 31 4.02 -3.30 -4.18
N TYR A 32 4.43 -4.08 -3.19
CA TYR A 32 3.55 -4.98 -2.45
C TYR A 32 3.32 -4.45 -1.04
N ARG A 33 2.13 -4.65 -0.50
CA ARG A 33 1.75 -4.12 0.81
C ARG A 33 1.03 -5.14 1.68
N THR A 34 1.30 -5.09 2.97
CA THR A 34 0.46 -5.75 3.95
C THR A 34 -0.71 -4.86 4.35
N GLN A 35 -1.71 -5.45 5.01
CA GLN A 35 -2.86 -4.72 5.54
C GLN A 35 -2.47 -3.71 6.64
N ASP A 36 -1.39 -3.97 7.37
CA ASP A 36 -0.87 -3.15 8.48
C ASP A 36 0.17 -2.10 8.05
N GLY A 37 0.59 -2.09 6.78
CA GLY A 37 1.36 -0.99 6.21
C GLY A 37 2.80 -1.31 5.82
N ASP A 38 3.28 -2.52 6.10
CA ASP A 38 4.58 -2.96 5.59
C ASP A 38 4.58 -2.95 4.06
N PHE A 39 5.76 -2.66 3.52
CA PHE A 39 5.96 -2.49 2.09
C PHE A 39 7.15 -3.33 1.61
N LEU A 40 6.98 -3.94 0.44
CA LEU A 40 8.07 -4.52 -0.34
C LEU A 40 8.09 -3.86 -1.71
N LEU A 41 9.29 -3.67 -2.23
CA LEU A 41 9.51 -3.22 -3.61
C LEU A 41 10.16 -4.35 -4.40
N VAL A 42 9.70 -4.57 -5.62
CA VAL A 42 10.30 -5.52 -6.56
C VAL A 42 10.59 -4.77 -7.86
N GLU A 43 11.87 -4.70 -8.23
CA GLU A 43 12.34 -3.99 -9.43
C GLU A 43 13.33 -4.89 -10.21
N SER A 44 12.82 -5.64 -11.17
CA SER A 44 13.62 -6.57 -11.97
C SER A 44 14.67 -5.86 -12.81
N LYS A 45 14.38 -4.65 -13.31
CA LYS A 45 15.32 -3.86 -14.13
C LYS A 45 16.64 -3.59 -13.41
N ASP A 46 16.56 -3.26 -12.12
CA ASP A 46 17.73 -2.92 -11.29
C ASP A 46 18.19 -4.08 -10.41
N HIS A 47 17.60 -5.27 -10.63
CA HIS A 47 17.78 -6.47 -9.82
C HIS A 47 17.63 -6.20 -8.32
N LEU A 48 16.61 -5.42 -7.95
CA LEU A 48 16.43 -4.89 -6.60
C LEU A 48 15.16 -5.45 -5.96
N ILE A 49 15.27 -5.84 -4.69
CA ILE A 49 14.13 -6.11 -3.82
C ILE A 49 14.29 -5.29 -2.55
N GLY A 50 13.28 -4.46 -2.24
CA GLY A 50 13.13 -3.81 -0.94
C GLY A 50 12.41 -4.74 0.03
N VAL A 51 13.09 -5.21 1.07
CA VAL A 51 12.55 -6.15 2.07
C VAL A 51 13.03 -5.81 3.48
N GLN A 52 12.12 -5.82 4.46
CA GLN A 52 12.41 -5.44 5.85
C GLN A 52 13.03 -4.03 5.99
N GLY A 53 12.69 -3.11 5.08
CA GLY A 53 13.28 -1.77 5.04
C GLY A 53 14.72 -1.72 4.50
N LEU A 54 15.21 -2.83 3.93
CA LEU A 54 16.50 -2.94 3.27
C LEU A 54 16.31 -3.03 1.76
N ASP A 55 17.09 -2.29 1.00
CA ASP A 55 17.21 -2.43 -0.44
C ASP A 55 18.30 -3.47 -0.75
N CYS A 56 17.92 -4.59 -1.34
CA CYS A 56 18.81 -5.71 -1.62
C CYS A 56 19.01 -5.88 -3.13
N LYS A 57 20.27 -5.87 -3.59
CA LYS A 57 20.61 -6.16 -4.99
C LYS A 57 20.92 -7.63 -5.22
N ASN A 58 20.60 -8.11 -6.41
CA ASN A 58 20.81 -9.49 -6.85
C ASN A 58 20.30 -10.56 -5.86
N PRO A 59 19.07 -10.44 -5.34
CA PRO A 59 18.50 -11.45 -4.45
C PRO A 59 18.37 -12.80 -5.17
N VAL A 60 18.60 -13.89 -4.43
CA VAL A 60 18.48 -15.27 -4.92
C VAL A 60 17.45 -15.99 -4.07
N VAL A 61 16.54 -16.73 -4.70
CA VAL A 61 15.61 -17.62 -4.00
C VAL A 61 16.10 -19.05 -4.11
N VAL A 62 16.39 -19.68 -2.96
CA VAL A 62 16.79 -21.10 -2.89
C VAL A 62 16.01 -21.77 -1.78
N SER A 63 15.37 -22.90 -2.10
CA SER A 63 14.61 -23.71 -1.14
C SER A 63 13.56 -22.90 -0.35
N GLY A 64 12.83 -22.03 -1.04
CA GLY A 64 11.79 -21.20 -0.43
C GLY A 64 12.31 -20.10 0.49
N ARG A 65 13.60 -19.73 0.38
CA ARG A 65 14.19 -18.61 1.10
C ARG A 65 14.78 -17.58 0.14
N LEU A 66 14.47 -16.31 0.36
CA LEU A 66 15.10 -15.19 -0.32
C LEU A 66 16.36 -14.79 0.44
N ARG A 67 17.48 -14.78 -0.28
CA ARG A 67 18.80 -14.46 0.24
C ARG A 67 19.42 -13.32 -0.54
N ALA A 68 19.95 -12.34 0.16
CA ALA A 68 20.72 -11.26 -0.44
C ALA A 68 21.85 -10.84 0.50
N LYS A 69 22.96 -10.42 -0.10
CA LYS A 69 24.14 -9.93 0.62
C LYS A 69 24.26 -8.42 0.45
N ASN A 70 24.82 -7.78 1.46
CA ASN A 70 25.13 -6.36 1.44
C ASN A 70 23.93 -5.44 1.14
N CYS A 71 22.76 -5.72 1.69
CA CYS A 71 21.61 -4.84 1.53
C CYS A 71 21.82 -3.49 2.22
N TRP A 72 21.16 -2.46 1.72
CA TRP A 72 21.34 -1.08 2.17
C TRP A 72 20.08 -0.53 2.85
N ALA A 73 20.26 0.28 3.88
CA ALA A 73 19.22 1.12 4.46
C ALA A 73 19.72 2.56 4.52
N ASN A 74 18.93 3.50 3.97
CA ASN A 74 19.25 4.93 3.99
C ASN A 74 20.68 5.25 3.49
N GLY A 75 21.15 4.55 2.46
CA GLY A 75 22.49 4.73 1.89
C GLY A 75 23.64 4.07 2.66
N HIS A 76 23.37 3.37 3.76
CA HIS A 76 24.36 2.64 4.54
C HIS A 76 24.15 1.13 4.41
N LEU A 77 25.23 0.36 4.60
CA LEU A 77 25.15 -1.10 4.67
C LEU A 77 24.28 -1.50 5.87
N GLY A 78 23.12 -2.09 5.59
CA GLY A 78 22.15 -2.54 6.59
C GLY A 78 22.30 -4.00 6.98
N GLY A 79 23.00 -4.81 6.15
CA GLY A 79 23.33 -6.20 6.44
C GLY A 79 22.86 -7.17 5.36
N ASP A 80 22.72 -8.44 5.73
CA ASP A 80 22.28 -9.50 4.84
C ASP A 80 20.82 -9.85 5.12
N VAL A 81 20.12 -10.36 4.11
CA VAL A 81 18.76 -10.88 4.23
C VAL A 81 18.77 -12.38 4.00
N ASP A 82 18.10 -13.12 4.89
CA ASP A 82 17.72 -14.52 4.68
C ASP A 82 16.33 -14.74 5.27
N VAL A 83 15.28 -14.69 4.44
CA VAL A 83 13.88 -14.77 4.87
C VAL A 83 13.14 -15.85 4.10
N SER A 84 12.10 -16.43 4.70
CA SER A 84 11.12 -17.25 4.00
C SER A 84 10.48 -16.47 2.86
N TRP A 85 10.26 -17.14 1.73
CA TRP A 85 9.77 -16.50 0.52
C TRP A 85 8.92 -17.45 -0.32
N ARG A 86 7.68 -17.05 -0.56
CA ARG A 86 6.76 -17.75 -1.45
C ARG A 86 5.97 -16.74 -2.27
N VAL A 87 5.86 -16.96 -3.57
CA VAL A 87 5.02 -16.15 -4.45
C VAL A 87 3.82 -16.98 -4.91
N ASP A 88 2.65 -16.35 -4.91
CA ASP A 88 1.38 -16.92 -5.34
C ASP A 88 0.58 -15.85 -6.09
N GLY A 89 0.75 -15.80 -7.41
CA GLY A 89 0.15 -14.78 -8.26
C GLY A 89 0.60 -13.36 -7.90
N ASN A 90 -0.31 -12.56 -7.35
CA ASN A 90 -0.07 -11.18 -6.91
C ASN A 90 0.25 -11.09 -5.41
N ILE A 91 0.46 -12.22 -4.73
CA ILE A 91 0.75 -12.29 -3.30
C ILE A 91 2.17 -12.80 -3.09
N ILE A 92 2.92 -12.11 -2.22
CA ILE A 92 4.17 -12.61 -1.66
C ILE A 92 3.90 -12.95 -0.19
N VAL A 93 4.37 -14.11 0.25
CA VAL A 93 4.42 -14.50 1.66
C VAL A 93 5.88 -14.52 2.11
N SER A 94 6.20 -13.67 3.09
CA SER A 94 7.54 -13.54 3.67
C SER A 94 7.42 -13.37 5.18
N GLU A 95 8.17 -14.17 5.93
CA GLU A 95 8.13 -14.22 7.40
C GLU A 95 6.70 -14.33 7.97
N GLY A 96 5.86 -15.14 7.31
CA GLY A 96 4.45 -15.33 7.68
C GLY A 96 3.53 -14.14 7.35
N LYS A 97 4.06 -13.02 6.85
CA LYS A 97 3.28 -11.86 6.40
C LYS A 97 2.89 -12.00 4.94
N ARG A 98 1.69 -11.52 4.60
CA ARG A 98 1.13 -11.52 3.24
C ARG A 98 1.19 -10.12 2.66
N TYR A 99 1.96 -9.97 1.60
CA TYR A 99 2.12 -8.75 0.83
C TYR A 99 1.37 -8.89 -0.48
N ILE A 100 0.48 -7.96 -0.77
CA ILE A 100 -0.38 -7.98 -1.96
C ILE A 100 0.09 -6.89 -2.90
N LEU A 101 0.26 -7.21 -4.17
CA LEU A 101 0.63 -6.25 -5.20
C LEU A 101 -0.39 -5.10 -5.23
N SER A 102 0.13 -3.88 -5.04
CA SER A 102 -0.65 -2.65 -5.17
C SER A 102 -0.46 -2.11 -6.59
N PRO A 103 -1.54 -1.71 -7.28
CA PRO A 103 -1.41 -0.90 -8.48
C PRO A 103 -0.49 0.31 -8.22
N PRO A 104 0.35 0.70 -9.19
CA PRO A 104 1.17 1.89 -9.04
C PRO A 104 0.26 3.11 -8.87
N LEU A 105 0.73 4.08 -8.09
CA LEU A 105 0.16 5.43 -8.17
C LEU A 105 0.34 5.93 -9.60
N PRO A 106 -0.62 6.65 -10.20
CA PRO A 106 -0.43 7.12 -11.57
C PRO A 106 0.83 7.99 -11.64
N PRO A 107 1.41 8.26 -12.82
CA PRO A 107 2.56 9.17 -12.89
C PRO A 107 2.19 10.55 -12.33
N ILE A 108 3.17 11.23 -11.76
CA ILE A 108 2.97 12.62 -11.34
C ILE A 108 3.05 13.49 -12.59
N ASP A 109 2.08 14.39 -12.76
CA ASP A 109 2.21 15.46 -13.74
C ASP A 109 3.21 16.50 -13.21
N PHE A 110 4.43 16.48 -13.77
CA PHE A 110 5.51 17.40 -13.40
C PHE A 110 5.21 18.86 -13.76
N VAL A 111 4.24 19.13 -14.64
CA VAL A 111 3.76 20.49 -14.93
C VAL A 111 2.92 20.98 -13.75
N ALA A 112 2.04 20.14 -13.21
CA ALA A 112 1.26 20.44 -12.01
C ALA A 112 2.12 20.63 -10.75
N LEU A 113 3.30 19.99 -10.68
CA LEU A 113 4.26 20.18 -9.57
C LEU A 113 4.98 21.54 -9.57
N LYS A 114 5.04 22.24 -10.72
CA LYS A 114 5.72 23.54 -10.83
C LYS A 114 4.82 24.72 -10.51
N ALA A 115 3.50 24.52 -10.49
CA ALA A 115 2.58 25.54 -10.03
C ALA A 115 2.81 25.81 -8.53
N PRO A 116 2.78 27.07 -8.07
CA PRO A 116 2.76 27.35 -6.65
C PRO A 116 1.50 26.70 -6.08
N ALA A 117 1.66 25.60 -5.34
CA ALA A 117 0.52 25.00 -4.69
C ALA A 117 0.08 25.90 -3.53
N ASP A 118 -1.20 25.83 -3.22
CA ASP A 118 -1.76 26.75 -2.26
C ASP A 118 -1.32 26.45 -0.81
N PRO A 119 -1.22 27.47 0.05
CA PRO A 119 -0.93 27.25 1.46
C PRO A 119 -2.11 26.54 2.14
N PHE A 120 -1.87 25.32 2.62
CA PHE A 120 -2.79 24.56 3.46
C PHE A 120 -2.74 25.09 4.89
N ILE A 121 -3.86 25.55 5.45
CA ILE A 121 -3.95 25.93 6.87
C ILE A 121 -4.57 24.75 7.62
N GLY A 122 -3.75 24.07 8.41
CA GLY A 122 -4.22 23.04 9.33
C GLY A 122 -5.01 23.68 10.46
N THR A 123 -6.30 23.35 10.54
CA THR A 123 -7.18 23.74 11.64
C THR A 123 -7.80 22.46 12.20
N PRO A 124 -7.61 22.15 13.49
CA PRO A 124 -8.11 20.89 14.04
C PRO A 124 -9.62 20.70 13.88
N ASP A 125 -10.43 21.76 13.91
CA ASP A 125 -11.90 21.62 13.94
C ASP A 125 -12.63 22.05 12.67
N ALA A 126 -11.91 22.44 11.60
CA ALA A 126 -12.51 23.07 10.43
C ALA A 126 -12.51 22.18 9.17
N TRP A 127 -12.41 20.86 9.31
CA TRP A 127 -12.42 19.95 8.15
C TRP A 127 -13.48 18.87 8.28
N GLU A 128 -14.13 18.58 7.15
CA GLU A 128 -15.05 17.46 7.00
C GLU A 128 -14.47 16.36 6.11
N HIS A 129 -14.79 15.12 6.44
CA HIS A 129 -14.67 13.98 5.55
C HIS A 129 -15.92 13.10 5.68
N ASN A 130 -16.67 12.91 4.60
CA ASN A 130 -17.82 12.01 4.56
C ASN A 130 -18.85 12.30 5.69
N ARG A 131 -19.15 13.57 5.97
CA ARG A 131 -20.02 14.04 7.08
C ARG A 131 -19.46 13.83 8.49
N SER A 132 -18.17 13.55 8.61
CA SER A 132 -17.46 13.45 9.90
C SER A 132 -16.47 14.59 10.03
N GLY A 133 -16.40 15.21 11.22
CA GLY A 133 -15.37 16.20 11.51
C GLY A 133 -14.00 15.53 11.69
N VAL A 134 -12.98 16.07 11.05
CA VAL A 134 -11.60 15.58 11.12
C VAL A 134 -10.62 16.71 11.48
N ALA A 135 -9.55 16.35 12.18
CA ALA A 135 -8.43 17.24 12.44
C ALA A 135 -7.34 16.98 11.43
N VAL A 136 -6.89 18.05 10.78
CA VAL A 136 -5.68 18.02 9.96
C VAL A 136 -4.54 18.68 10.72
N ASP A 137 -3.44 17.94 10.85
CA ASP A 137 -2.26 18.31 11.62
C ASP A 137 -1.03 18.22 10.69
N PRO A 138 -0.69 19.32 9.99
CA PRO A 138 0.40 19.33 9.02
C PRO A 138 1.78 19.05 9.63
N ASP A 139 2.00 19.49 10.87
CA ASP A 139 3.26 19.31 11.59
C ASP A 139 3.51 17.84 11.91
N LYS A 140 2.47 17.11 12.34
CA LYS A 140 2.54 15.66 12.54
C LYS A 140 2.31 14.88 11.25
N GLY A 141 1.89 15.53 10.18
CA GLY A 141 1.56 14.88 8.91
C GLY A 141 0.36 13.95 9.02
N THR A 142 -0.65 14.25 9.83
CA THR A 142 -1.78 13.34 10.04
C THR A 142 -3.14 13.98 9.82
N ILE A 143 -4.12 13.16 9.42
CA ILE A 143 -5.54 13.49 9.46
C ILE A 143 -6.21 12.49 10.39
N ARG A 144 -6.95 12.96 11.39
CA ARG A 144 -7.57 12.12 12.43
C ARG A 144 -9.05 12.42 12.56
N TYR A 145 -9.86 11.41 12.85
CA TYR A 145 -11.27 11.63 13.17
C TYR A 145 -11.43 12.38 14.49
N LEU A 146 -12.14 13.51 14.49
CA LEU A 146 -12.53 14.19 15.72
C LEU A 146 -13.96 13.83 16.13
N ARG A 147 -14.89 13.98 15.18
CA ARG A 147 -16.31 13.77 15.35
C ARG A 147 -16.81 12.80 14.29
N PRO A 148 -16.59 11.47 14.46
CA PRO A 148 -17.20 10.47 13.59
C PRO A 148 -18.71 10.65 13.57
N ARG A 149 -19.31 10.61 12.37
CA ARG A 149 -20.76 10.63 12.22
C ARG A 149 -21.42 9.43 12.94
N PRO A 150 -22.70 9.52 13.36
CA PRO A 150 -23.31 8.52 14.23
C PRO A 150 -23.19 7.07 13.76
N ASP A 151 -23.39 6.79 12.47
CA ASP A 151 -23.28 5.45 11.86
C ASP A 151 -21.84 4.93 11.74
N LEU A 152 -20.84 5.78 11.97
CA LEU A 152 -19.43 5.41 11.96
C LEU A 152 -18.86 5.20 13.38
N LYS A 153 -19.57 5.62 14.45
CA LYS A 153 -19.06 5.57 15.83
C LYS A 153 -18.77 4.15 16.34
N SER A 154 -19.44 3.12 15.82
CA SER A 154 -19.14 1.72 16.14
C SER A 154 -17.88 1.22 15.45
N VAL A 155 -17.50 1.85 14.33
CA VAL A 155 -16.39 1.42 13.45
C VAL A 155 -15.11 2.21 13.73
N VAL A 156 -15.23 3.51 14.02
CA VAL A 156 -14.13 4.45 14.16
C VAL A 156 -14.29 5.25 15.44
N LYS A 157 -13.23 5.26 16.24
CA LYS A 157 -13.15 6.04 17.47
C LYS A 157 -12.60 7.44 17.18
N THR A 158 -12.98 8.42 17.99
CA THR A 158 -12.30 9.72 18.02
C THR A 158 -10.79 9.52 18.25
N GLY A 159 -9.98 10.26 17.49
CA GLY A 159 -8.52 10.16 17.46
C GLY A 159 -7.97 9.16 16.43
N ALA A 160 -8.81 8.30 15.82
CA ALA A 160 -8.34 7.34 14.83
C ALA A 160 -7.70 8.04 13.62
N VAL A 161 -6.51 7.56 13.22
CA VAL A 161 -5.74 8.10 12.10
C VAL A 161 -6.36 7.63 10.78
N LEU A 162 -6.85 8.59 9.99
CA LEU A 162 -7.38 8.34 8.64
C LEU A 162 -6.28 8.46 7.57
N TYR A 163 -5.28 9.30 7.83
CA TYR A 163 -4.13 9.49 6.95
C TYR A 163 -2.88 9.84 7.76
N GLU A 164 -1.73 9.36 7.29
CA GLU A 164 -0.40 9.80 7.71
C GLU A 164 0.53 10.00 6.51
N GLY A 165 1.37 11.05 6.53
CA GLY A 165 2.32 11.35 5.47
C GLY A 165 2.63 12.84 5.33
N SER A 166 3.17 13.24 4.19
CA SER A 166 3.54 14.64 3.95
C SER A 166 2.31 15.50 3.66
N LEU A 167 1.96 16.42 4.58
CA LEU A 167 0.90 17.43 4.41
C LEU A 167 1.46 18.82 4.12
N LYS A 168 2.67 18.90 3.53
CA LYS A 168 3.35 20.18 3.34
C LYS A 168 2.53 21.11 2.42
N PRO A 169 2.17 22.31 2.88
CA PRO A 169 1.56 23.34 2.04
C PRO A 169 2.39 23.58 0.78
N GLY A 170 1.73 23.87 -0.34
CA GLY A 170 2.46 24.19 -1.56
C GLY A 170 3.16 23.01 -2.25
N ARG A 171 2.88 21.76 -1.86
CA ARG A 171 3.45 20.57 -2.50
C ARG A 171 2.42 19.47 -2.71
N MET A 172 2.76 18.54 -3.59
CA MET A 172 2.06 17.26 -3.69
C MET A 172 2.15 16.52 -2.36
N ILE A 173 1.03 15.96 -1.96
CA ILE A 173 0.83 15.22 -0.73
C ILE A 173 0.98 13.74 -1.04
N PHE A 174 1.72 13.01 -0.20
CA PHE A 174 1.97 11.58 -0.32
C PHE A 174 1.93 10.94 1.06
N GLY A 175 1.28 9.79 1.16
CA GLY A 175 1.22 9.08 2.42
C GLY A 175 0.41 7.80 2.35
N THR A 176 -0.03 7.38 3.53
CA THR A 176 -0.84 6.20 3.76
C THR A 176 -2.20 6.64 4.25
N ALA A 177 -3.27 6.14 3.62
CA ALA A 177 -4.63 6.26 4.13
C ALA A 177 -5.09 4.94 4.75
N TYR A 178 -6.06 5.01 5.65
CA TYR A 178 -6.60 3.87 6.36
C TYR A 178 -8.09 3.68 6.06
N ALA A 179 -8.44 2.52 5.50
CA ALA A 179 -9.82 2.13 5.26
C ALA A 179 -10.38 1.37 6.46
N PHE A 180 -11.44 1.91 7.04
CA PHE A 180 -12.13 1.33 8.20
C PHE A 180 -13.31 0.47 7.78
N LYS A 181 -13.53 -0.62 8.51
CA LYS A 181 -14.68 -1.52 8.34
C LYS A 181 -15.03 -2.12 9.70
N ASP A 182 -16.32 -2.23 9.98
CA ASP A 182 -16.82 -2.74 11.25
C ASP A 182 -16.23 -4.14 11.56
N GLY A 183 -15.85 -4.36 12.82
CA GLY A 183 -15.21 -5.60 13.28
C GLY A 183 -13.81 -5.90 12.70
N CYS A 184 -13.25 -5.03 11.86
CA CYS A 184 -11.97 -5.27 11.19
C CYS A 184 -10.89 -4.28 11.63
N LYS A 185 -9.63 -4.73 11.60
CA LYS A 185 -8.49 -3.82 11.68
C LYS A 185 -8.48 -2.86 10.48
N PRO A 186 -8.05 -1.60 10.65
CA PRO A 186 -7.84 -0.68 9.54
C PRO A 186 -6.93 -1.32 8.48
N ALA A 187 -7.19 -1.03 7.21
CA ALA A 187 -6.34 -1.48 6.10
C ALA A 187 -5.66 -0.26 5.49
N SER A 188 -4.33 -0.27 5.50
CA SER A 188 -3.52 0.78 4.89
C SER A 188 -3.47 0.65 3.38
N TYR A 189 -3.41 1.78 2.68
CA TYR A 189 -3.16 1.86 1.25
C TYR A 189 -2.46 3.18 0.91
N PRO A 190 -1.60 3.21 -0.13
CA PRO A 190 -0.89 4.42 -0.50
C PRO A 190 -1.85 5.40 -1.16
N VAL A 191 -1.73 6.67 -0.83
CA VAL A 191 -2.46 7.74 -1.47
C VAL A 191 -1.55 8.90 -1.79
N ARG A 192 -1.96 9.68 -2.78
CA ARG A 192 -1.34 10.94 -3.14
C ARG A 192 -2.39 11.96 -3.51
N GLY A 193 -2.04 13.24 -3.47
CA GLY A 193 -3.00 14.26 -3.84
C GLY A 193 -2.49 15.68 -3.70
N SER A 194 -3.43 16.62 -3.71
CA SER A 194 -3.14 18.03 -3.61
C SER A 194 -4.27 18.77 -2.89
N TYR A 195 -3.91 19.94 -2.38
CA TYR A 195 -4.85 20.90 -1.82
C TYR A 195 -5.16 22.00 -2.85
N SER A 196 -6.43 22.39 -2.96
CA SER A 196 -6.90 23.53 -3.74
C SER A 196 -7.45 24.58 -2.77
N LYS A 197 -6.82 25.76 -2.69
CA LYS A 197 -7.32 26.87 -1.85
C LYS A 197 -8.52 27.57 -2.46
N HIS A 198 -8.66 27.57 -3.79
CA HIS A 198 -9.83 28.17 -4.41
C HIS A 198 -11.13 27.51 -3.95
N ASN A 199 -11.11 26.17 -3.79
CA ASN A 199 -12.26 25.40 -3.35
C ASN A 199 -12.18 24.98 -1.87
N GLU A 200 -11.05 25.27 -1.21
CA GLU A 200 -10.72 24.79 0.13
C GLU A 200 -10.88 23.27 0.29
N VAL A 201 -10.45 22.51 -0.74
CA VAL A 201 -10.56 21.05 -0.80
C VAL A 201 -9.19 20.39 -0.88
N LEU A 202 -8.95 19.44 0.02
CA LEU A 202 -7.86 18.48 -0.08
C LEU A 202 -8.40 17.17 -0.67
N THR A 203 -7.86 16.76 -1.83
CA THR A 203 -8.22 15.49 -2.46
C THR A 203 -7.03 14.55 -2.47
N LEU A 204 -7.22 13.34 -1.95
CA LEU A 204 -6.26 12.24 -2.01
C LEU A 204 -6.82 11.08 -2.85
N THR A 205 -5.95 10.39 -3.58
CA THR A 205 -6.32 9.28 -4.45
C THR A 205 -5.28 8.16 -4.39
N GLY A 206 -5.74 6.93 -4.40
CA GLY A 206 -4.91 5.73 -4.40
C GLY A 206 -5.73 4.46 -4.60
N PRO A 207 -5.09 3.30 -4.80
CA PRO A 207 -5.80 2.04 -4.95
C PRO A 207 -6.26 1.56 -3.58
N GLY A 208 -7.55 1.75 -3.27
CA GLY A 208 -8.14 1.36 -1.99
C GLY A 208 -8.20 -0.17 -1.82
N PRO A 209 -8.22 -0.68 -0.58
CA PRO A 209 -8.26 -2.11 -0.33
C PRO A 209 -9.60 -2.72 -0.76
N VAL A 210 -9.55 -3.91 -1.34
CA VAL A 210 -10.67 -4.79 -1.62
C VAL A 210 -10.62 -5.92 -0.59
N ARG A 211 -11.73 -6.13 0.14
CA ARG A 211 -11.77 -7.08 1.26
C ARG A 211 -12.74 -8.24 1.01
N ARG A 212 -12.36 -9.43 1.48
CA ARG A 212 -13.25 -10.57 1.73
C ARG A 212 -13.35 -10.75 3.25
N GLY A 213 -14.49 -10.43 3.84
CA GLY A 213 -14.56 -10.29 5.30
C GLY A 213 -13.64 -9.16 5.79
N CYS A 214 -12.69 -9.48 6.69
CA CYS A 214 -11.66 -8.54 7.15
C CYS A 214 -10.32 -8.65 6.40
N GLU A 215 -10.16 -9.70 5.58
CA GLU A 215 -8.95 -9.96 4.82
C GLU A 215 -8.89 -9.04 3.59
N VAL A 216 -7.81 -8.29 3.44
CA VAL A 216 -7.49 -7.61 2.18
C VAL A 216 -7.03 -8.65 1.17
N VAL A 217 -7.65 -8.67 -0.01
CA VAL A 217 -7.34 -9.64 -1.08
C VAL A 217 -6.79 -8.97 -2.34
N ALA A 218 -7.01 -7.67 -2.50
CA ALA A 218 -6.49 -6.86 -3.60
C ALA A 218 -6.50 -5.37 -3.23
N TYR A 219 -5.87 -4.56 -4.07
CA TYR A 219 -5.97 -3.11 -4.08
C TYR A 219 -6.49 -2.64 -5.44
N SER A 220 -7.42 -1.69 -5.48
CA SER A 220 -8.04 -1.23 -6.72
C SER A 220 -8.46 0.25 -6.67
N TYR A 221 -8.36 0.93 -7.81
CA TYR A 221 -8.91 2.28 -7.99
C TYR A 221 -10.44 2.31 -8.05
N ASP A 222 -11.09 1.17 -8.26
CA ASP A 222 -12.56 1.04 -8.22
C ASP A 222 -13.08 0.85 -6.79
N SER A 223 -12.18 0.74 -5.80
CA SER A 223 -12.55 0.67 -4.39
C SER A 223 -13.32 1.93 -3.97
N PRO A 224 -14.36 1.84 -3.12
CA PRO A 224 -15.03 3.02 -2.56
C PRO A 224 -14.11 3.88 -1.68
N HIS A 225 -12.93 3.38 -1.34
CA HIS A 225 -11.90 4.10 -0.59
C HIS A 225 -10.86 4.75 -1.51
N SER A 226 -10.99 4.67 -2.84
CA SER A 226 -9.94 5.13 -3.76
C SER A 226 -9.76 6.64 -3.82
N LYS A 227 -10.78 7.41 -3.40
CA LYS A 227 -10.77 8.87 -3.35
C LYS A 227 -11.20 9.35 -1.97
N LEU A 228 -10.36 10.16 -1.34
CA LEU A 228 -10.67 10.87 -0.09
C LEU A 228 -10.77 12.35 -0.40
N VAL A 229 -11.90 12.95 -0.02
CA VAL A 229 -12.13 14.38 -0.13
C VAL A 229 -12.26 14.93 1.28
N PHE A 230 -11.53 16.01 1.54
CA PHE A 230 -11.55 16.76 2.78
C PHE A 230 -11.92 18.19 2.46
N GLU A 231 -13.02 18.66 3.02
CA GLU A 231 -13.58 19.97 2.73
C GLU A 231 -13.42 20.86 3.96
N TYR A 232 -12.98 22.10 3.75
CA TYR A 232 -12.95 23.09 4.82
C TYR A 232 -14.38 23.49 5.17
N ILE A 233 -14.74 23.40 6.46
CA ILE A 233 -15.99 23.93 6.99
C ILE A 233 -15.64 25.25 7.65
N VAL A 234 -16.04 26.36 7.03
CA VAL A 234 -15.96 27.67 7.69
C VAL A 234 -16.78 27.59 8.98
N GLY A 235 -16.16 27.91 10.11
CA GLY A 235 -16.90 28.19 11.33
C GLY A 235 -17.54 29.56 11.16
N ASP A 236 -18.88 29.57 11.04
CA ASP A 236 -19.68 30.80 11.15
C ASP A 236 -19.38 31.56 12.45
#